data_AF-K2FKA3-F1
#
_entry.id   AF-K2FKA3-F1
#
_cell.length_a   1.000
_cell.length_b   1.000
_cell.length_c   1.000
_cell.angle_alpha   90.00
_cell.angle_beta   90.00
_cell.angle_gamma   90.00
#
_symmetry.space_group_name_H-M   'P 1'
#
loop_
_entity.id
_entity.type
_entity.pdbx_description
1 polymer ?
#
loop_
_entity_poly.entity_id
_entity_poly.type
_entity_poly.pdbx_seq_one_letter_code
_entity_poly.pdbx_strand_id
1 'polypeptide(L)'
;MRQLNYKHPFSKQRGVTLIEVLMSVLLMAIIGLGSAFIAARTAVTHRDQNVHLHTISQMRNQLEASQCITTGTKTITVATTNVNLDCTYTTGNYTVKANGSGGGIASTDPGEIHVKFPALKVQTSDTFAPIKADIKPY
;
A
#
# COMPACT_ATOMS: atom_id res chain seq x y z
N MET A 1 -82.86 -12.17 -2.75
CA MET A 1 -81.53 -11.96 -3.37
C MET A 1 -80.47 -12.33 -2.33
N ARG A 2 -79.60 -13.31 -2.64
CA ARG A 2 -78.66 -13.91 -1.68
C ARG A 2 -77.52 -12.93 -1.33
N GLN A 3 -77.39 -12.63 -0.05
CA GLN A 3 -76.22 -11.94 0.51
C GLN A 3 -75.04 -12.92 0.51
N LEU A 4 -74.00 -12.65 -0.29
CA LEU A 4 -72.76 -13.43 -0.28
C LEU A 4 -71.91 -12.99 0.91
N ASN A 5 -71.87 -13.84 1.93
CA ASN A 5 -71.08 -13.65 3.14
C ASN A 5 -69.59 -13.84 2.80
N TYR A 6 -68.86 -12.74 2.57
CA TYR A 6 -67.41 -12.76 2.37
C TYR A 6 -66.71 -13.01 3.70
N LYS A 7 -66.32 -14.27 3.93
CA LYS A 7 -65.48 -14.66 5.06
C LYS A 7 -64.08 -14.10 4.85
N HIS A 8 -63.70 -13.05 5.58
CA HIS A 8 -62.38 -12.44 5.48
C HIS A 8 -61.30 -13.41 6.04
N PRO A 9 -60.32 -13.87 5.23
CA PRO A 9 -59.35 -14.89 5.66
C PRO A 9 -58.17 -14.34 6.50
N PHE A 10 -58.20 -13.07 6.93
CA PHE A 10 -57.00 -12.34 7.36
C PHE A 10 -56.69 -12.35 8.86
N SER A 11 -57.42 -13.09 9.70
CA SER A 11 -57.18 -13.07 11.17
C SER A 11 -55.91 -13.82 11.59
N LYS A 12 -55.57 -14.94 10.93
CA LYS A 12 -54.35 -15.73 11.24
C LYS A 12 -53.07 -15.17 10.60
N GLN A 13 -53.19 -14.27 9.63
CA GLN A 13 -52.05 -13.76 8.85
C GLN A 13 -51.23 -12.71 9.60
N ARG A 14 -51.83 -12.03 10.61
CA ARG A 14 -51.17 -10.99 11.42
C ARG A 14 -49.98 -11.51 12.25
N GLY A 15 -50.01 -12.76 12.69
CA GLY A 15 -48.90 -13.36 13.44
C GLY A 15 -47.70 -13.72 12.55
N VAL A 16 -47.97 -14.15 11.32
CA VAL A 16 -46.95 -14.54 10.33
C VAL A 16 -46.21 -13.31 9.79
N THR A 17 -46.92 -12.20 9.57
CA THR A 17 -46.29 -10.95 9.12
C THR A 17 -45.35 -10.35 10.17
N LEU A 18 -45.61 -10.55 11.46
CA LEU A 18 -44.77 -10.01 12.54
C LEU A 18 -43.46 -10.79 12.64
N ILE A 19 -43.51 -12.13 12.58
CA ILE A 19 -42.29 -12.96 12.64
C ILE A 19 -41.42 -12.78 11.40
N GLU A 20 -42.03 -12.57 10.24
CA GLU A 20 -41.32 -12.32 8.97
C GLU A 20 -40.54 -11.01 8.99
N VAL A 21 -41.14 -9.93 9.49
CA VAL A 21 -40.46 -8.64 9.65
C VAL A 21 -39.33 -8.75 10.67
N LEU A 22 -39.53 -9.49 11.77
CA LEU A 22 -38.51 -9.70 12.80
C LEU A 22 -37.28 -10.43 12.22
N MET A 23 -37.51 -11.47 11.41
CA MET A 23 -36.42 -12.18 10.72
C MET A 23 -35.75 -11.31 9.66
N SER A 24 -36.51 -10.47 8.95
CA SER A 24 -35.95 -9.54 7.94
C SER A 24 -35.03 -8.49 8.58
N VAL A 25 -35.44 -7.91 9.71
CA VAL A 25 -34.62 -6.96 10.48
C VAL A 25 -33.38 -7.66 11.05
N LEU A 26 -33.53 -8.89 11.56
CA LEU A 26 -32.41 -9.68 12.06
C LEU A 26 -31.37 -9.95 10.96
N LEU A 27 -31.80 -10.40 9.79
CA LEU A 27 -30.90 -10.69 8.66
C LEU A 27 -30.21 -9.42 8.14
N MET A 28 -30.96 -8.32 8.01
CA MET A 28 -30.38 -7.04 7.60
C MET A 28 -29.37 -6.51 8.62
N ALA A 29 -29.62 -6.72 9.92
CA ALA A 29 -28.67 -6.36 10.98
C ALA A 29 -27.38 -7.19 10.91
N ILE A 30 -27.46 -8.50 10.69
CA ILE A 30 -26.29 -9.38 10.54
C ILE A 30 -25.46 -8.96 9.31
N ILE A 31 -26.12 -8.71 8.17
CA ILE A 31 -25.45 -8.26 6.95
C ILE A 31 -24.80 -6.87 7.16
N GLY A 32 -25.50 -5.95 7.83
CA GLY A 32 -24.98 -4.62 8.16
C GLY A 32 -23.76 -4.67 9.10
N LEU A 33 -23.78 -5.54 10.12
CA LEU A 33 -22.63 -5.75 11.00
C LEU A 33 -21.45 -6.36 10.26
N GLY A 34 -21.68 -7.34 9.38
CA GLY A 34 -20.65 -7.95 8.55
C GLY A 34 -19.99 -6.95 7.59
N SER A 35 -20.79 -6.11 6.92
CA SER A 35 -20.27 -5.09 5.99
C SER A 35 -19.52 -3.98 6.71
N ALA A 36 -19.99 -3.54 7.87
CA ALA A 36 -19.30 -2.56 8.70
C ALA A 36 -17.94 -3.09 9.21
N PHE A 37 -17.87 -4.36 9.60
CA PHE A 37 -16.62 -4.99 10.05
C PHE A 37 -15.56 -5.02 8.93
N ILE A 38 -15.95 -5.41 7.72
CA ILE A 38 -15.04 -5.43 6.56
C ILE A 38 -14.62 -4.01 6.21
N ALA A 39 -15.55 -3.06 6.17
CA ALA A 39 -15.26 -1.65 5.86
C ALA A 39 -14.29 -1.01 6.87
N ALA A 40 -14.42 -1.35 8.15
CA ALA A 40 -13.50 -0.88 9.19
C ALA A 40 -12.07 -1.38 8.95
N ARG A 41 -11.91 -2.66 8.56
CA ARG A 41 -10.59 -3.22 8.23
C ARG A 41 -10.01 -2.63 6.96
N THR A 42 -10.82 -2.44 5.91
CA THR A 42 -10.33 -1.88 4.64
C THR A 42 -9.85 -0.44 4.79
N ALA A 43 -10.49 0.36 5.65
CA ALA A 43 -10.05 1.72 5.96
C ALA A 43 -8.64 1.77 6.56
N VAL A 44 -8.30 0.84 7.46
CA VAL A 44 -6.95 0.73 8.03
C VAL A 44 -5.94 0.33 6.95
N THR A 45 -6.26 -0.68 6.14
CA THR A 45 -5.34 -1.11 5.07
C THR A 45 -5.10 -0.02 4.02
N HIS A 46 -6.12 0.80 3.71
CA HIS A 46 -5.98 1.90 2.75
C HIS A 46 -5.08 3.01 3.30
N ARG A 47 -5.16 3.29 4.61
CA ARG A 47 -4.23 4.21 5.27
C ARG A 47 -2.79 3.72 5.17
N ASP A 48 -2.53 2.43 5.40
CA ASP A 48 -1.19 1.86 5.35
C ASP A 48 -0.60 1.90 3.93
N GLN A 49 -1.42 1.61 2.91
CA GLN A 49 -1.01 1.74 1.51
C GLN A 49 -0.59 3.17 1.15
N ASN A 50 -1.35 4.17 1.60
CA ASN A 50 -1.02 5.56 1.35
C ASN A 50 0.30 5.97 2.02
N VAL A 51 0.53 5.54 3.25
CA VAL A 51 1.81 5.77 3.95
C VAL A 51 2.95 5.12 3.19
N HIS A 52 2.78 3.87 2.73
CA HIS A 52 3.80 3.15 1.99
C HIS A 52 4.18 3.84 0.67
N LEU A 53 3.19 4.25 -0.13
CA LEU A 53 3.42 4.95 -1.39
C LEU A 53 4.13 6.29 -1.18
N HIS A 54 3.73 7.04 -0.15
CA HIS A 54 4.35 8.31 0.19
C HIS A 54 5.82 8.12 0.61
N THR A 55 6.10 7.11 1.44
CA THR A 55 7.47 6.77 1.86
C THR A 55 8.36 6.39 0.69
N ILE A 56 7.88 5.57 -0.24
CA ILE A 56 8.64 5.22 -1.45
C ILE A 56 8.95 6.45 -2.29
N SER A 57 7.96 7.33 -2.48
CA SER A 57 8.14 8.57 -3.23
C SER A 57 9.21 9.47 -2.59
N GLN A 58 9.18 9.61 -1.25
CA GLN A 58 10.22 10.35 -0.52
C GLN A 58 11.61 9.72 -0.70
N MET A 59 11.74 8.40 -0.55
CA MET A 59 13.02 7.71 -0.75
C MET A 59 13.54 7.88 -2.19
N ARG A 60 12.64 7.78 -3.18
CA ARG A 60 12.99 7.98 -4.59
C ARG A 60 13.46 9.41 -4.85
N ASN A 61 12.78 10.41 -4.30
CA ASN A 61 13.18 11.80 -4.43
C ASN A 61 14.57 12.04 -3.80
N GLN A 62 14.88 11.43 -2.65
CA GLN A 62 16.23 11.49 -2.07
C GLN A 62 17.29 10.88 -3.00
N LEU A 63 16.94 9.81 -3.71
CA LEU A 63 17.83 9.16 -4.66
C LEU A 63 18.05 9.99 -5.94
N GLU A 64 16.98 10.53 -6.52
CA GLU A 64 17.01 11.34 -7.75
C GLU A 64 17.65 12.70 -7.52
N ALA A 65 17.45 13.32 -6.35
CA ALA A 65 18.09 14.57 -5.96
C ALA A 65 19.59 14.44 -5.68
N SER A 66 20.21 13.28 -5.97
CA SER A 66 21.65 13.05 -5.78
C SER A 66 22.12 13.24 -4.33
N GLN A 67 21.19 13.16 -3.37
CA GLN A 67 21.50 13.37 -1.95
C GLN A 67 22.35 12.23 -1.36
N CYS A 68 22.44 11.08 -2.05
CA CYS A 68 23.25 9.92 -1.68
C CYS A 68 24.49 9.70 -2.56
N ILE A 69 25.05 10.75 -3.19
CA ILE A 69 26.35 10.63 -3.89
C ILE A 69 27.49 10.28 -2.91
N THR A 70 27.38 10.74 -1.66
CA THR A 70 28.31 10.43 -0.58
C THR A 70 27.64 9.55 0.47
N THR A 71 28.44 8.73 1.16
CA THR A 71 27.98 7.93 2.29
C THR A 71 27.60 8.85 3.45
N GLY A 72 26.40 8.69 3.98
CA GLY A 72 25.89 9.52 5.07
C GLY A 72 24.46 9.16 5.45
N THR A 73 23.99 9.71 6.57
CA THR A 73 22.63 9.48 7.05
C THR A 73 21.69 10.57 6.52
N LYS A 74 20.51 10.16 6.06
CA LYS A 74 19.43 11.04 5.57
C LYS A 74 18.14 10.72 6.30
N THR A 75 17.37 11.74 6.64
CA THR A 75 16.13 11.54 7.37
C THR A 75 14.93 11.75 6.45
N ILE A 76 13.99 10.81 6.46
CA ILE A 76 12.68 10.94 5.80
C ILE A 76 11.58 10.91 6.85
N THR A 77 10.44 11.52 6.56
CA THR A 77 9.31 11.56 7.49
C THR A 77 8.21 10.61 7.04
N VAL A 78 8.07 9.48 7.74
CA VAL A 78 7.02 8.48 7.51
C VAL A 78 5.95 8.66 8.58
N ALA A 79 4.71 8.95 8.17
CA ALA A 79 3.55 9.04 9.07
C ALA A 79 3.82 9.84 10.36
N THR A 80 4.42 11.04 10.24
CA THR A 80 4.83 11.97 11.32
C THR A 80 6.03 11.58 12.17
N THR A 81 6.63 10.42 11.91
CA THR A 81 7.89 10.00 12.54
C THR A 81 9.06 10.15 11.58
N ASN A 82 10.21 10.57 12.11
CA ASN A 82 11.44 10.71 11.35
C ASN A 82 12.20 9.37 11.36
N VAL A 83 12.57 8.89 10.18
CA VAL A 83 13.31 7.65 9.96
C VAL A 83 14.63 7.99 9.29
N ASN A 84 15.72 7.51 9.86
CA ASN A 84 17.07 7.63 9.35
C ASN A 84 17.37 6.52 8.34
N LEU A 85 17.82 6.94 7.17
CA LEU A 85 18.27 6.13 6.07
C LEU A 85 19.78 6.27 5.96
N ASP A 86 20.47 5.15 5.82
CA ASP A 86 21.88 5.12 5.44
C ASP A 86 21.98 5.13 3.91
N CYS A 87 22.64 6.17 3.38
CA CYS A 87 23.08 6.22 2.00
C CYS A 87 24.38 5.44 1.86
N THR A 88 24.36 4.43 0.99
CA THR A 88 25.55 3.70 0.54
C THR A 88 25.63 3.79 -0.98
N TYR A 89 26.79 3.56 -1.57
CA TYR A 89 26.91 3.47 -3.03
C TYR A 89 27.76 2.27 -3.42
N THR A 90 27.40 1.64 -4.53
CA THR A 90 28.20 0.60 -5.18
C THR A 90 28.74 1.15 -6.48
N THR A 91 30.04 1.00 -6.72
CA THR A 91 30.65 1.40 -8.00
C THR A 91 30.69 0.20 -8.92
N GLY A 92 30.15 0.36 -10.14
CA GLY A 92 30.32 -0.59 -11.23
C GLY A 92 31.25 -0.02 -12.29
N ASN A 93 32.21 -0.83 -12.75
CA ASN A 93 33.15 -0.44 -13.79
C ASN A 93 32.62 -0.94 -15.14
N TYR A 94 32.41 -0.02 -16.08
CA TYR A 94 32.00 -0.33 -17.44
C TYR A 94 33.11 0.06 -18.40
N THR A 95 33.61 -0.91 -19.16
CA THR A 95 34.57 -0.65 -20.23
C THR A 95 33.81 -0.29 -21.50
N VAL A 96 34.03 0.92 -22.01
CA VAL A 96 33.53 1.33 -23.32
C VAL A 96 34.66 1.25 -24.31
N LYS A 97 34.45 0.51 -25.39
CA LYS A 97 35.37 0.44 -26.52
C LYS A 97 34.72 1.09 -27.72
N ALA A 98 35.41 2.04 -28.34
CA ALA A 98 34.99 2.56 -29.63
C ALA A 98 35.12 1.46 -30.69
N ASN A 99 34.02 1.09 -31.33
CA ASN A 99 34.02 0.12 -32.43
C ASN A 99 33.94 0.85 -33.77
N GLY A 100 35.08 1.17 -34.36
CA GLY A 100 35.14 1.81 -35.66
C GLY A 100 36.56 2.05 -36.13
N SER A 101 36.72 2.22 -37.44
CA SER A 101 37.97 2.57 -38.11
C SER A 101 37.69 3.76 -39.02
N GLY A 102 37.85 4.99 -38.50
CA GLY A 102 37.59 6.22 -39.23
C GLY A 102 38.22 7.44 -38.58
N GLY A 103 38.51 8.47 -39.38
CA GLY A 103 39.09 9.73 -38.92
C GLY A 103 38.13 10.48 -38.00
N GLY A 104 38.48 10.58 -36.72
CA GLY A 104 37.65 11.16 -35.66
C GLY A 104 37.65 10.36 -34.36
N ILE A 105 38.19 9.14 -34.37
CA ILE A 105 38.34 8.31 -33.17
C ILE A 105 39.66 8.66 -32.48
N ALA A 106 39.57 9.30 -31.30
CA ALA A 106 40.74 9.77 -30.54
C ALA A 106 41.52 8.63 -29.85
N SER A 107 40.86 7.52 -29.51
CA SER A 107 41.50 6.28 -29.04
C SER A 107 40.56 5.07 -29.21
N THR A 108 41.15 3.90 -29.45
CA THR A 108 40.46 2.59 -29.48
C THR A 108 40.71 1.76 -28.22
N ASP A 109 41.48 2.29 -27.28
CA ASP A 109 41.70 1.66 -25.98
C ASP A 109 40.41 1.69 -25.17
N PRO A 110 40.10 0.61 -24.42
CA PRO A 110 38.93 0.59 -23.56
C PRO A 110 39.06 1.69 -22.49
N GLY A 111 38.16 2.66 -22.54
CA GLY A 111 38.01 3.65 -21.47
C GLY A 111 37.16 3.06 -20.34
N GLU A 112 37.61 3.20 -19.10
CA GLU A 112 36.84 2.79 -17.93
C GLU A 112 35.92 3.92 -17.48
N ILE A 113 34.61 3.69 -17.54
CA ILE A 113 33.60 4.54 -16.91
C ILE A 113 33.22 3.93 -15.57
N HIS A 114 33.46 4.70 -14.50
CA HIS A 114 33.02 4.37 -13.15
C HIS A 114 31.60 4.93 -12.93
N VAL A 115 30.59 4.05 -12.88
CA VAL A 115 29.22 4.44 -12.57
C VAL A 115 28.94 4.15 -11.10
N LYS A 116 28.52 5.16 -10.35
CA LYS A 116 28.12 5.02 -8.94
C LYS A 116 26.62 4.79 -8.86
N PHE A 117 26.22 3.69 -8.24
CA PHE A 117 24.83 3.36 -7.95
C PHE A 117 24.53 3.65 -6.48
N PRO A 118 23.77 4.71 -6.15
CA PRO A 118 23.36 4.97 -4.78
C PRO A 118 22.30 3.95 -4.33
N ALA A 119 22.40 3.50 -3.09
CA ALA A 119 21.46 2.62 -2.43
C ALA A 119 21.10 3.19 -1.06
N LEU A 120 19.80 3.32 -0.80
CA LEU A 120 19.22 3.76 0.46
C LEU A 120 18.75 2.55 1.25
N LYS A 121 19.13 2.46 2.53
CA LYS A 121 18.63 1.44 3.46
C LYS A 121 18.18 2.10 4.75
N VAL A 122 17.11 1.61 5.36
CA VAL A 122 16.71 2.04 6.72
C VAL A 122 17.78 1.59 7.70
N GLN A 123 18.22 2.49 8.57
CA GLN A 123 19.25 2.20 9.55
C GLN A 123 18.77 1.15 10.54
N THR A 124 19.63 0.18 10.88
CA THR A 124 19.26 -0.96 11.74
C THR A 124 18.99 -0.58 13.21
N SER A 125 19.45 0.59 13.65
CA SER A 125 19.14 1.17 14.96
C SER A 125 17.80 1.91 14.99
N ASP A 126 17.16 2.11 13.84
CA ASP A 126 15.87 2.78 13.77
C ASP A 126 14.76 1.81 14.20
N THR A 127 14.03 2.17 15.26
CA THR A 127 12.95 1.36 15.84
C THR A 127 11.67 1.42 15.02
N PHE A 128 11.75 1.76 13.73
CA PHE A 128 10.62 1.72 12.82
C PHE A 128 10.21 0.27 12.59
N ALA A 129 9.49 -0.29 13.56
CA ALA A 129 8.73 -1.49 13.35
C ALA A 129 7.72 -1.16 12.24
N PRO A 130 7.72 -1.87 11.09
CA PRO A 130 6.58 -1.78 10.19
C PRO A 130 5.34 -1.97 11.05
N ILE A 131 4.33 -1.10 10.90
CA ILE A 131 3.07 -1.23 11.64
C ILE A 131 2.65 -2.68 11.44
N LYS A 132 2.86 -3.51 12.47
CA LYS A 132 2.59 -4.94 12.39
C LYS A 132 1.07 -5.01 12.44
N ALA A 133 0.44 -4.88 11.28
CA ALA A 133 -0.87 -5.43 11.05
C ALA A 133 -0.70 -6.95 11.12
N ASP A 134 -0.54 -7.48 12.34
CA ASP A 134 -0.69 -8.89 12.62
C ASP A 134 -2.19 -9.19 12.48
N ILE A 135 -2.62 -9.31 11.22
CA ILE A 135 -3.97 -9.74 10.88
C ILE A 135 -3.94 -11.26 11.04
N LYS A 136 -4.10 -11.72 12.28
CA LYS A 136 -4.45 -13.11 12.54
C LYS A 136 -5.89 -13.32 12.05
N PRO A 137 -6.13 -14.21 11.09
CA PRO A 137 -7.47 -14.75 10.92
C PRO A 137 -7.76 -15.60 12.16
N TYR A 138 -8.75 -15.19 12.95
CA TYR A 138 -9.53 -16.15 13.72
C TYR A 138 -10.71 -16.53 12.83
#